data_AF-A0A6N2E326-F1
#
_entry.id   AF-A0A6N2E326-F1
#
_cell.length_a   1.000
_cell.length_b   1.000
_cell.length_c   1.000
_cell.angle_alpha   90.00
_cell.angle_beta   90.00
_cell.angle_gamma   90.00
#
_symmetry.space_group_name_H-M   'P 1'
#
loop_
_entity.id
_entity.type
_entity.pdbx_description
1 polymer ?
#
loop_
_entity_poly.entity_id
_entity_poly.type
_entity_poly.pdbx_seq_one_letter_code
_entity_poly.pdbx_strand_id
1 'polypeptide(L)' 'LTTNLVLEEAPGNVFLSKAESSLTKDSVIVVTQLSAIDKKRLIENISKVTRETMEDVETGVAMVLGTK' A
#
# COMPACT_ATOMS: atom_id res chain seq x y z
N LEU A 1 1.89 -3.38 -4.26
CA LEU A 1 2.63 -3.95 -3.10
C LEU A 1 3.90 -4.59 -3.61
N THR A 2 5.00 -4.41 -2.90
CA THR A 2 6.32 -4.96 -3.26
C THR A 2 7.13 -5.20 -1.99
N THR A 3 7.99 -6.20 -1.97
CA THR A 3 8.93 -6.44 -0.86
C THR A 3 10.25 -5.69 -1.04
N ASN A 4 10.37 -4.86 -2.08
CA ASN A 4 11.53 -4.00 -2.28
C ASN A 4 11.42 -2.78 -1.37
N LEU A 5 12.03 -2.87 -0.19
CA LEU A 5 11.98 -1.82 0.84
C LEU A 5 12.64 -0.51 0.41
N VAL A 6 13.53 -0.52 -0.61
CA VAL A 6 14.12 0.71 -1.17
C VAL A 6 13.03 1.67 -1.69
N LEU A 7 11.87 1.15 -2.09
CA LEU A 7 10.77 1.99 -2.57
C LEU A 7 10.06 2.78 -1.46
N GLU A 8 10.29 2.47 -0.19
CA GLU A 8 9.75 3.24 0.94
C GLU A 8 10.24 4.69 0.92
N GLU A 9 11.46 4.94 0.44
CA GLU A 9 12.07 6.27 0.40
C GLU A 9 11.38 7.23 -0.59
N ALA A 10 10.56 6.70 -1.50
CA ALA A 10 9.85 7.52 -2.47
C ALA A 10 8.66 8.24 -1.80
N PRO A 11 8.45 9.55 -2.10
CA PRO A 11 7.37 10.31 -1.49
C PRO A 11 6.00 9.65 -1.61
N GLY A 12 5.28 9.57 -0.49
CA GLY A 12 3.92 9.04 -0.41
C GLY A 12 3.83 7.52 -0.37
N ASN A 13 4.92 6.77 -0.59
CA ASN A 13 4.91 5.34 -0.36
C ASN A 13 4.86 5.04 1.15
N VAL A 14 4.24 3.92 1.50
CA VAL A 14 3.96 3.57 2.90
C VAL A 14 4.60 2.23 3.24
N PHE A 15 5.40 2.20 4.30
CA PHE A 15 5.91 0.96 4.87
C PHE A 15 4.78 0.11 5.43
N LEU A 16 4.84 -1.19 5.19
CA LEU A 16 3.86 -2.14 5.68
C LEU A 16 4.58 -3.33 6.31
N SER A 17 4.48 -3.44 7.63
CA SER A 17 5.11 -4.54 8.35
C SER A 17 4.46 -5.88 8.02
N LYS A 18 5.25 -6.96 8.07
CA LYS A 18 4.74 -8.33 7.92
C LYS A 18 3.75 -8.71 9.03
N ALA A 19 3.93 -8.16 10.22
CA ALA A 19 3.08 -8.46 11.38
C ALA A 19 1.67 -7.90 11.20
N GLU A 20 1.55 -6.68 10.69
CA GLU A 20 0.27 -6.05 10.38
C GLU A 20 -0.40 -6.70 9.16
N SER A 21 0.35 -6.85 8.08
CA SER A 21 -0.21 -7.34 6.81
C SER A 21 -0.45 -8.85 6.76
N SER A 22 0.09 -9.61 7.71
CA SER A 22 0.14 -11.09 7.67
C SER A 22 0.85 -11.63 6.41
N LEU A 23 1.63 -10.79 5.71
CA LEU A 23 2.49 -11.22 4.60
C LEU A 23 3.73 -11.93 5.13
N THR A 24 4.40 -12.67 4.24
CA THR A 24 5.63 -13.40 4.60
C THR A 24 6.84 -12.48 4.85
N LYS A 25 6.79 -11.23 4.38
CA LYS A 25 7.88 -10.25 4.42
C LYS A 25 7.33 -8.84 4.60
N ASP A 26 8.18 -7.98 5.16
CA ASP A 26 7.92 -6.54 5.17
C ASP A 26 7.82 -6.05 3.72
N SER A 27 6.95 -5.08 3.51
CA SER A 27 6.52 -4.65 2.18
C SER A 27 6.33 -3.14 2.13
N VAL A 28 6.16 -2.63 0.92
CA VAL A 28 5.85 -1.22 0.64
C VAL A 28 4.57 -1.14 -0.19
N ILE A 29 3.66 -0.27 0.22
CA ILE A 29 2.52 0.17 -0.58
C ILE A 29 3.03 1.29 -1.49
N VAL A 30 3.04 1.02 -2.80
CA VAL A 30 3.51 1.96 -3.82
C VAL A 30 2.33 2.75 -4.36
N VAL A 31 2.15 3.98 -3.89
CA VAL A 31 0.97 4.80 -4.19
C VAL A 31 0.92 5.32 -5.63
N THR A 32 2.05 5.28 -6.34
CA THR A 32 2.12 5.63 -7.78
C THR A 32 1.71 4.48 -8.70
N GLN A 33 1.58 3.25 -8.17
CA GLN A 33 1.23 2.05 -8.95
C GLN A 33 -0.21 1.59 -8.66
N LEU A 34 -1.17 2.49 -8.84
CA LEU A 34 -2.60 2.23 -8.68
C LEU A 34 -3.23 1.82 -10.01
N SER A 35 -4.14 0.85 -9.97
CA SER A 35 -4.94 0.48 -11.14
C SER A 35 -6.32 -0.02 -10.72
N ALA A 36 -7.31 0.23 -11.56
CA ALA A 36 -8.62 -0.40 -11.43
C ALA A 36 -8.54 -1.85 -11.92
N ILE A 37 -9.09 -2.78 -11.13
CA ILE A 37 -9.12 -4.21 -11.46
C ILE A 37 -10.54 -4.77 -11.38
N ASP A 38 -10.83 -5.80 -12.19
CA ASP A 38 -12.04 -6.61 -12.04
C ASP A 38 -12.00 -7.41 -10.72
N LYS A 39 -13.12 -7.47 -10.00
CA LYS A 39 -13.24 -8.19 -8.72
C LYS A 39 -12.89 -9.68 -8.85
N LYS A 40 -13.07 -10.30 -10.02
CA LYS A 40 -12.68 -11.69 -10.29
C LYS A 40 -11.18 -11.95 -10.18
N ARG A 41 -10.35 -10.90 -10.21
CA ARG A 41 -8.89 -11.01 -10.00
C ARG A 41 -8.51 -11.14 -8.52
N LEU A 42 -9.44 -10.88 -7.60
CA LEU A 42 -9.25 -11.08 -6.16
C LEU A 42 -9.49 -12.55 -5.83
N ILE A 43 -8.44 -13.27 -5.42
CA ILE A 43 -8.48 -14.71 -5.15
C ILE A 43 -8.75 -14.97 -3.67
N GLU A 44 -8.03 -14.26 -2.79
CA GLU A 44 -8.09 -14.43 -1.34
C GLU A 44 -8.05 -13.08 -0.61
N ASN A 45 -8.64 -13.04 0.58
CA ASN A 45 -8.49 -11.94 1.52
C ASN A 45 -7.44 -12.33 2.57
N ILE A 46 -6.25 -11.72 2.51
CA ILE A 46 -5.14 -12.08 3.42
C ILE A 46 -5.36 -11.46 4.80
N SER A 47 -5.63 -10.15 4.85
CA SER A 47 -5.75 -9.39 6.08
C SER A 47 -6.41 -8.02 5.82
N LYS A 48 -6.60 -7.26 6.90
CA LYS A 48 -6.89 -5.83 6.86
C LYS A 48 -5.72 -5.09 7.51
N VAL A 49 -5.29 -3.99 6.89
CA VAL A 49 -4.32 -3.07 7.49
C VAL A 49 -5.02 -2.15 8.49
N THR A 50 -4.22 -1.49 9.33
CA THR A 50 -4.71 -0.54 10.32
C THR A 50 -5.31 0.70 9.67
N ARG A 51 -6.10 1.43 10.45
CA ARG A 51 -6.67 2.70 10.01
C ARG A 51 -5.57 3.75 9.76
N GLU A 52 -4.57 3.81 10.61
CA GLU A 52 -3.43 4.72 10.50
C GLU A 52 -2.69 4.51 9.16
N THR A 53 -2.35 3.26 8.84
CA THR A 53 -1.73 2.94 7.55
C THR A 53 -2.60 3.35 6.36
N MET A 54 -3.93 3.20 6.46
CA MET A 54 -4.82 3.67 5.40
C MET A 54 -4.88 5.19 5.28
N GLU A 55 -4.79 5.93 6.40
CA GLU A 55 -4.73 7.40 6.39
C GLU A 55 -3.44 7.90 5.72
N ASP A 56 -2.31 7.21 5.93
CA ASP A 56 -1.05 7.48 5.23
C ASP A 56 -1.16 7.19 3.74
N VAL A 57 -1.79 6.06 3.36
CA VAL A 57 -2.04 5.71 1.96
C VAL A 57 -2.91 6.78 1.30
N GLU A 58 -4.01 7.19 1.92
CA GLU A 58 -4.89 8.25 1.40
C GLU A 58 -4.14 9.56 1.20
N THR A 59 -3.24 9.92 2.12
CA THR A 59 -2.39 11.11 2.02
C THR A 59 -1.41 11.00 0.85
N GLY A 60 -0.73 9.86 0.71
CA GLY A 60 0.19 9.61 -0.41
C GLY A 60 -0.51 9.61 -1.77
N VAL A 61 -1.70 9.01 -1.85
CA VAL A 61 -2.52 9.04 -3.07
C VAL A 61 -2.98 10.45 -3.41
N ALA A 62 -3.46 11.23 -2.42
CA ALA A 62 -3.89 12.60 -2.65
C ALA A 62 -2.75 13.49 -3.18
N MET A 63 -1.55 13.31 -2.64
CA MET A 63 -0.35 14.01 -3.11
C MET A 63 -0.01 13.66 -4.56
N VAL A 64 -0.01 12.38 -4.94
CA VAL A 64 0.29 11.94 -6.32
C VAL A 64 -0.77 12.43 -7.31
N LEU A 65 -2.02 12.55 -6.88
CA LEU A 65 -3.12 13.02 -7.72
C LEU A 65 -3.32 14.54 -7.70
N GLY A 66 -2.60 15.27 -6.85
CA GLY A 66 -2.75 16.72 -6.68
C GLY A 66 -4.12 17.14 -6.14
N THR A 67 -4.74 16.30 -5.32
CA THR A 67 -6.08 16.55 -4.74
C THR A 67 -6.01 17.07 -3.30
N LYS A 68 -4.80 17.13 -2.72
CA LYS A 68 -4.44 17.83 -1.49
C LYS A 68 -3.07 18.48 -1.66
#